data_AF-A0A6B0ZC16-F1
#
_entry.id   AF-A0A6B0ZC16-F1
#
_cell.length_a   1.000
_cell.length_b   1.000
_cell.length_c   1.000
_cell.angle_alpha   90.00
_cell.angle_beta   90.00
_cell.angle_gamma   90.00
#
_symmetry.space_group_name_H-M   'P 1'
#
loop_
_entity.id
_entity.type
_entity.pdbx_description
1 polymer ?
#
loop_
_entity_poly.entity_id
_entity_poly.type
_entity_poly.pdbx_seq_one_letter_code
_entity_poly.pdbx_strand_id
1 'polypeptide(L)'
;MKRILGIGCLAGLAAGVAAALFAATAGRGPIRDAIALEDSVSHATGGAHHEDLFSRGVQEIGGAIGLIVFGLALGVIFAVVL
;
A
#
# COMPACT_ATOMS: atom_id res chain seq x y z
N MET A 1 7.08 10.62 -27.41
CA MET A 1 6.67 11.59 -26.36
C MET A 1 5.25 11.30 -25.87
N LYS A 2 4.18 11.97 -26.35
CA LYS A 2 2.81 11.85 -25.77
C LYS A 2 2.26 10.41 -25.69
N ARG A 3 2.49 9.59 -26.73
CA ARG A 3 2.04 8.18 -26.76
C ARG A 3 2.75 7.31 -25.73
N ILE A 4 4.06 7.48 -25.55
CA ILE A 4 4.87 6.70 -24.59
C ILE A 4 4.48 7.07 -23.16
N LEU A 5 4.32 8.36 -22.88
CA LEU A 5 3.84 8.84 -21.58
C LEU A 5 2.46 8.26 -21.24
N GLY A 6 1.52 8.24 -22.20
CA GLY A 6 0.20 7.64 -22.00
C GLY A 6 0.27 6.15 -21.68
N ILE A 7 1.13 5.39 -22.37
CA ILE A 7 1.35 3.96 -22.10
C ILE A 7 1.97 3.77 -20.71
N GLY A 8 2.98 4.57 -20.34
CA GLY A 8 3.59 4.53 -19.01
C GLY A 8 2.59 4.81 -17.90
N CYS A 9 1.75 5.84 -18.05
CA CYS A 9 0.70 6.15 -17.08
C CYS A 9 -0.29 4.99 -16.92
N LEU A 10 -0.74 4.39 -18.03
CA LEU A 10 -1.66 3.25 -17.99
C LEU A 10 -1.03 2.00 -17.37
N ALA A 11 0.23 1.70 -17.72
CA ALA A 11 0.97 0.58 -17.15
C ALA A 11 1.19 0.77 -15.64
N GLY A 12 1.59 1.98 -15.22
CA GLY A 12 1.76 2.33 -13.82
C GLY A 12 0.46 2.27 -13.02
N LEU A 13 -0.63 2.79 -13.57
CA LEU A 13 -1.97 2.69 -12.98
C LEU A 13 -2.40 1.23 -12.81
N ALA A 14 -2.26 0.42 -13.86
CA ALA A 14 -2.61 -1.01 -13.81
C ALA A 14 -1.79 -1.76 -12.76
N ALA A 15 -0.47 -1.49 -12.68
CA ALA A 15 0.40 -2.07 -11.67
C ALA A 15 0.02 -1.63 -10.25
N GLY A 16 -0.27 -0.34 -10.03
CA GLY A 16 -0.69 0.18 -8.74
C GLY A 16 -2.03 -0.40 -8.27
N VAL A 17 -3.00 -0.53 -9.17
CA VAL A 17 -4.28 -1.22 -8.88
C VAL A 17 -4.05 -2.70 -8.56
N ALA A 18 -3.24 -3.39 -9.34
CA ALA A 18 -2.91 -4.80 -9.08
C ALA A 18 -2.23 -4.97 -7.70
N ALA A 19 -1.31 -4.07 -7.34
CA ALA A 19 -0.67 -4.07 -6.03
C ALA A 19 -1.67 -3.79 -4.89
N ALA A 20 -2.59 -2.85 -5.06
CA ALA A 20 -3.63 -2.56 -4.09
C ALA A 20 -4.57 -3.77 -3.88
N LEU A 21 -4.96 -4.45 -4.97
CA LEU A 21 -5.75 -5.68 -4.91
C LEU A 21 -4.98 -6.81 -4.20
N PHE A 22 -3.69 -6.95 -4.48
CA PHE A 22 -2.83 -7.93 -3.81
C PHE A 22 -2.75 -7.64 -2.30
N ALA A 23 -2.52 -6.38 -1.91
CA ALA A 23 -2.49 -5.98 -0.50
C ALA A 23 -3.84 -6.27 0.20
N ALA A 24 -4.96 -5.99 -0.47
CA ALA A 24 -6.30 -6.21 0.09
C ALA A 24 -6.68 -7.69 0.25
N THR A 25 -6.05 -8.60 -0.52
CA THR A 25 -6.39 -10.03 -0.54
C THR A 25 -5.35 -10.88 0.16
N ALA A 26 -4.10 -10.78 -0.27
CA ALA A 26 -2.97 -11.54 0.27
C ALA A 26 -2.30 -10.84 1.47
N GLY A 27 -2.31 -9.50 1.50
CA GLY A 27 -1.64 -8.71 2.55
C GLY A 27 -2.38 -8.69 3.89
N ARG A 28 -3.72 -8.69 3.88
CA ARG A 28 -4.53 -8.55 5.11
C ARG A 28 -4.21 -9.59 6.19
N GLY A 29 -4.06 -10.86 5.81
CA GLY A 29 -3.82 -11.95 6.76
C GLY A 29 -2.52 -11.75 7.53
N PRO A 30 -1.36 -11.74 6.85
CA PRO A 30 -0.07 -11.51 7.49
C PRO A 30 0.00 -10.22 8.31
N ILE A 31 -0.62 -9.13 7.82
CA ILE A 31 -0.66 -7.86 8.56
C ILE A 31 -1.43 -8.02 9.88
N ARG A 32 -2.59 -8.67 9.86
CA ARG A 32 -3.38 -8.92 11.08
C ARG A 32 -2.62 -9.79 12.07
N ASP A 33 -1.95 -10.83 11.58
CA ASP A 33 -1.18 -11.73 12.43
C ASP A 33 0.01 -11.01 13.08
N ALA A 34 0.67 -10.11 12.35
CA ALA A 34 1.72 -9.25 12.87
C ALA A 34 1.20 -8.29 13.95
N ILE A 35 0.05 -7.63 13.72
CA ILE A 35 -0.58 -6.74 14.71
C ILE A 35 -0.92 -7.51 16.00
N ALA A 36 -1.52 -8.71 15.87
CA ALA A 36 -1.86 -9.53 17.03
C ALA A 36 -0.61 -9.96 17.84
N LEU A 37 0.49 -10.22 17.15
CA LEU A 37 1.78 -10.49 17.80
C LEU A 37 2.28 -9.25 18.56
N GLU A 38 2.28 -8.08 17.92
CA GLU A 38 2.67 -6.79 18.54
C GLU A 38 1.83 -6.49 19.78
N ASP A 39 0.51 -6.68 19.72
CA ASP A 39 -0.40 -6.50 20.86
C ASP A 39 -0.05 -7.46 22.01
N SER A 40 0.18 -8.74 21.70
CA SER A 40 0.53 -9.75 22.71
C SER A 40 1.86 -9.45 23.41
N VAL A 41 2.86 -8.96 22.67
CA VAL A 41 4.17 -8.59 23.20
C VAL A 41 4.07 -7.31 24.04
N SER A 42 3.27 -6.34 23.60
CA SER A 42 3.03 -5.09 24.32
C SER A 42 2.39 -5.35 25.68
N HIS A 43 1.39 -6.24 25.74
CA HIS A 43 0.76 -6.68 26.98
C HIS A 43 1.74 -7.41 27.92
N ALA A 44 2.61 -8.27 27.37
CA ALA A 44 3.56 -9.04 28.19
C ALA A 44 4.71 -8.19 28.77
N THR A 45 5.11 -7.13 28.06
CA THR A 45 6.26 -6.28 28.43
C THR A 45 5.86 -5.01 29.18
N GLY A 46 4.56 -4.75 29.36
CA GLY A 46 4.06 -3.50 29.92
C GLY A 46 4.35 -2.28 29.03
N GLY A 47 4.62 -2.52 27.74
CA GLY A 47 4.87 -1.47 26.75
C GLY A 47 3.64 -0.60 26.54
N ALA A 48 3.85 0.68 26.24
CA ALA A 48 2.75 1.60 25.94
C ALA A 48 1.95 1.08 24.72
N HIS A 49 0.67 0.76 24.95
CA HIS A 49 -0.25 0.45 23.87
C HIS A 49 -0.36 1.68 22.98
N HIS A 50 0.13 1.60 21.74
CA HIS A 50 -0.01 2.71 20.81
C HIS A 50 -1.49 2.79 20.42
N GLU A 51 -2.08 3.97 20.61
CA GLU A 51 -3.43 4.22 20.13
C GLU A 51 -3.38 4.40 18.61
N ASP A 52 -4.27 3.71 17.90
CA ASP A 52 -4.35 3.78 16.44
C ASP A 52 -4.72 5.21 16.02
N LEU A 53 -3.76 5.93 15.41
CA LEU A 53 -3.95 7.29 14.85
C LEU A 53 -5.10 7.36 13.82
N PHE A 54 -5.34 6.26 13.11
CA PHE A 54 -6.41 6.11 12.14
C PHE A 54 -7.07 4.75 12.29
N SER A 55 -8.37 4.67 12.04
CA SER A 55 -9.06 3.38 12.00
C SER A 55 -8.49 2.47 10.91
N ARG A 56 -8.57 1.16 11.12
CA ARG A 56 -8.01 0.17 10.18
C ARG A 56 -8.57 0.30 8.77
N GLY A 57 -9.85 0.62 8.63
CA GLY A 57 -10.47 0.89 7.32
C GLY A 57 -9.83 2.09 6.60
N VAL A 58 -9.49 3.15 7.33
CA VAL A 58 -8.79 4.32 6.76
C VAL A 58 -7.36 3.95 6.34
N GLN A 59 -6.66 3.14 7.14
CA GLN A 59 -5.31 2.66 6.79
C GLN A 59 -5.34 1.80 5.52
N GLU A 60 -6.30 0.89 5.37
CA GLU A 60 -6.46 0.07 4.16
C GLU A 60 -6.75 0.90 2.90
N ILE A 61 -7.71 1.84 3.00
CA ILE A 61 -8.08 2.71 1.88
C ILE A 61 -6.92 3.65 1.53
N GLY A 62 -6.28 4.25 2.54
CA GLY A 62 -5.11 5.12 2.36
C GLY A 62 -3.94 4.38 1.73
N GLY A 63 -3.67 3.14 2.16
CA GLY A 63 -2.66 2.28 1.56
C GLY A 63 -2.95 1.95 0.10
N ALA A 64 -4.20 1.63 -0.24
CA ALA A 64 -4.61 1.38 -1.62
C ALA A 64 -4.42 2.60 -2.52
N ILE A 65 -4.85 3.79 -2.06
CA ILE A 65 -4.62 5.05 -2.78
C ILE A 65 -3.12 5.30 -2.97
N GLY A 66 -2.33 5.10 -1.91
CA GLY A 66 -0.87 5.25 -1.94
C GLY A 66 -0.21 4.36 -2.99
N LEU A 67 -0.58 3.08 -3.06
CA LEU A 67 -0.08 2.13 -4.05
C LEU A 67 -0.44 2.53 -5.49
N ILE A 68 -1.65 3.01 -5.71
CA ILE A 68 -2.10 3.49 -7.03
C ILE A 68 -1.29 4.70 -7.48
N VAL A 69 -1.14 5.70 -6.60
CA VAL A 69 -0.36 6.91 -6.88
C VAL A 69 1.12 6.57 -7.11
N PHE A 70 1.67 5.67 -6.30
CA PHE A 70 3.05 5.20 -6.46
C PHE A 70 3.26 4.50 -7.80
N GLY A 71 2.37 3.58 -8.18
CA GLY A 71 2.42 2.90 -9.47
C GLY A 71 2.34 3.90 -10.64
N LEU A 72 1.44 4.87 -10.57
CA LEU A 72 1.33 5.94 -11.57
C LEU A 72 2.63 6.73 -11.69
N ALA A 73 3.23 7.13 -10.56
CA ALA A 73 4.49 7.87 -10.53
C ALA A 73 5.64 7.07 -11.17
N LEU A 74 5.76 5.78 -10.84
CA LEU A 74 6.76 4.91 -11.47
C LEU A 74 6.52 4.79 -12.98
N GLY A 75 5.28 4.58 -13.42
CA GLY A 75 4.94 4.48 -14.83
C GLY A 75 5.32 5.74 -15.63
N VAL A 76 5.11 6.92 -15.04
CA VAL A 76 5.56 8.20 -15.62
C VAL A 76 7.09 8.27 -15.66
N ILE A 77 7.78 7.96 -14.57
CA ILE A 77 9.24 7.98 -14.50
C ILE A 77 9.83 7.09 -15.59
N PHE A 78 9.39 5.84 -15.70
CA PHE A 78 9.88 4.91 -16.72
C PHE A 78 9.59 5.39 -18.14
N ALA A 79 8.43 5.97 -18.41
CA ALA A 79 8.10 6.47 -19.75
C ALA A 79 8.82 7.77 -20.16
N VAL A 80 9.42 8.47 -19.19
CA VAL A 80 10.23 9.67 -19.45
C VAL A 80 11.71 9.30 -19.55
N VAL A 81 12.18 8.36 -18.74
CA VAL A 81 13.59 7.97 -18.65
C VAL A 81 14.00 6.95 -19.72
N LEU A 82 13.10 6.03 -20.12
CA LEU A 82 13.29 5.10 -21.24
C LEU A 82 12.62 5.62 -22.52
#